data_AF-A0A6L8LEU3-F1
#
_entry.id   AF-A0A6L8LEU3-F1
#
_cell.length_a   1.000
_cell.length_b   1.000
_cell.length_c   1.000
_cell.angle_alpha   90.00
_cell.angle_beta   90.00
_cell.angle_gamma   90.00
#
_symmetry.space_group_name_H-M   'P 1'
#
loop_
_entity.id
_entity.type
_entity.pdbx_description
1 polymer ?
#
loop_
_entity_poly.entity_id
_entity_poly.type
_entity_poly.pdbx_seq_one_letter_code
_entity_poly.pdbx_strand_id
1 'polypeptide(L)'
;MGWLDRPLPQAPEFFPQKAIDRLCRIGGADDKTDRRRLADELRTIAKVFWVAAMSSPLGVQGGPESQTPDARKRKITSSVVRPAEKLIEALSDESLTLLSEWPDELPSPSPNRHALIEELTKLSNRARDLFEILDDRKRKGSAISQEFKIDFANALADVFERNFPNAQPTRGGYDRTPNPSSEYHAFLKACAQEVFGTNFKFSGNVLDEVAKLRGNR
;
A
#
# COMPACT_ATOMS: atom_id res chain seq x y z
N MET A 1 0.69 -21.05 -3.28
CA MET A 1 -0.26 -20.24 -2.50
C MET A 1 -0.20 -18.80 -2.97
N GLY A 2 -1.33 -18.27 -3.42
CA GLY A 2 -1.48 -16.87 -3.80
C GLY A 2 -1.47 -15.99 -2.56
N TRP A 3 -1.20 -14.69 -2.72
CA TRP A 3 -1.18 -13.76 -1.58
C TRP A 3 -2.59 -13.51 -1.01
N LEU A 4 -3.64 -13.85 -1.77
CA LEU A 4 -5.04 -13.87 -1.32
C LEU A 4 -5.35 -15.00 -0.31
N ASP A 5 -4.51 -16.06 -0.24
CA ASP A 5 -4.76 -17.22 0.63
C ASP A 5 -4.11 -17.08 2.02
N ARG A 6 -3.42 -15.97 2.30
CA ARG A 6 -2.80 -15.74 3.61
C ARG A 6 -3.84 -15.17 4.58
N PRO A 7 -4.07 -15.79 5.76
CA PRO A 7 -4.85 -15.17 6.81
C PRO A 7 -4.20 -13.84 7.19
N LEU A 8 -5.04 -12.81 7.35
CA LEU A 8 -4.57 -11.52 7.85
C LEU A 8 -3.91 -11.73 9.23
N PRO A 9 -2.88 -10.95 9.57
CA PRO A 9 -2.35 -10.98 10.93
C PRO A 9 -3.48 -10.67 11.94
N GLN A 10 -3.26 -11.00 13.21
CA GLN A 10 -4.18 -10.53 14.24
C GLN A 10 -3.99 -9.02 14.42
N ALA A 11 -5.08 -8.26 14.40
CA ALA A 11 -5.03 -6.83 14.66
C ALA A 11 -4.52 -6.59 16.10
N PRO A 12 -3.54 -5.68 16.30
CA PRO A 12 -3.08 -5.32 17.63
C PRO A 12 -4.17 -4.58 18.41
N GLU A 13 -3.99 -4.46 19.71
CA GLU A 13 -4.82 -3.60 20.54
C GLU A 13 -4.47 -2.13 20.24
N PHE A 14 -5.32 -1.46 19.45
CA PHE A 14 -5.13 -0.05 19.11
C PHE A 14 -5.58 0.87 20.25
N PHE A 15 -4.83 1.95 20.44
CA PHE A 15 -5.17 3.02 21.36
C PHE A 15 -5.45 2.51 22.80
N PRO A 16 -4.42 1.97 23.49
CA PRO A 16 -4.50 1.70 24.91
C PRO A 16 -4.75 3.01 25.67
N GLN A 17 -5.22 2.94 26.92
CA GLN A 17 -5.58 4.13 27.70
C GLN A 17 -4.46 5.18 27.76
N LYS A 18 -3.20 4.72 27.87
CA LYS A 18 -2.01 5.59 27.85
C LYS A 18 -1.88 6.40 26.55
N ALA A 19 -2.22 5.82 25.40
CA ALA A 19 -2.21 6.52 24.12
C ALA A 19 -3.31 7.58 24.06
N ILE A 20 -4.51 7.26 24.55
CA ILE A 20 -5.63 8.20 24.64
C ILE A 20 -5.30 9.38 25.54
N ASP A 21 -4.73 9.12 26.72
CA ASP A 21 -4.32 10.18 27.64
C ASP A 21 -3.26 11.10 27.01
N ARG A 22 -2.33 10.54 26.23
CA ARG A 22 -1.36 11.31 25.45
C ARG A 22 -2.04 12.17 24.38
N LEU A 23 -3.01 11.63 23.65
CA LEU A 23 -3.73 12.36 22.60
C LEU A 23 -4.57 13.50 23.16
N CYS A 24 -5.22 13.31 24.32
CA CYS A 24 -5.95 14.37 24.99
C CYS A 24 -5.03 15.54 25.39
N ARG A 25 -3.83 15.24 25.92
CA ARG A 25 -2.82 16.28 26.21
C ARG A 25 -2.34 17.02 24.97
N ILE A 26 -2.23 16.31 23.84
CA ILE A 26 -1.82 16.92 22.55
C ILE A 26 -2.90 17.86 22.03
N GLY A 27 -4.17 17.48 22.09
CA GLY A 27 -5.29 18.30 21.62
C GLY A 27 -5.71 19.43 22.56
N GLY A 28 -4.87 19.77 23.55
CA GLY A 28 -5.16 20.85 24.52
C GLY A 28 -6.40 20.59 25.38
N ALA A 29 -6.83 19.33 25.52
CA ALA A 29 -8.00 18.99 26.31
C ALA A 29 -7.67 18.88 27.80
N ASP A 30 -8.28 19.77 28.59
CA ASP A 30 -8.55 19.52 30.00
C ASP A 30 -9.57 18.37 30.16
N ASP A 31 -9.92 17.99 31.40
CA ASP A 31 -10.79 16.85 31.79
C ASP A 31 -12.22 16.79 31.16
N LYS A 32 -12.53 17.65 30.18
CA LYS A 32 -13.81 17.76 29.50
C LYS A 32 -13.98 16.84 28.28
N THR A 33 -12.91 16.26 27.74
CA THR A 33 -13.02 15.34 26.59
C THR A 33 -13.45 13.94 27.05
N ASP A 34 -14.50 13.40 26.42
CA ASP A 34 -14.94 12.02 26.62
C ASP A 34 -13.90 11.04 26.06
N ARG A 35 -12.97 10.63 26.93
CA ARG A 35 -11.85 9.73 26.57
C ARG A 35 -12.34 8.36 26.08
N ARG A 36 -13.49 7.89 26.58
CA ARG A 36 -14.04 6.59 26.17
C ARG A 36 -14.58 6.67 24.74
N ARG A 37 -15.36 7.71 24.45
CA ARG A 37 -15.86 7.95 23.09
C ARG A 37 -14.72 8.16 22.09
N LEU A 38 -13.71 8.97 22.45
CA LEU A 38 -12.53 9.17 21.61
C LEU A 38 -11.82 7.83 21.30
N ALA A 39 -11.65 6.99 22.31
CA ALA A 39 -11.02 5.68 22.13
C ALA A 39 -11.82 4.77 21.20
N ASP A 40 -13.14 4.71 21.35
CA ASP A 40 -13.99 3.85 20.53
C ASP A 40 -14.03 4.31 19.06
N GLU A 41 -14.09 5.63 18.82
CA GLU A 41 -14.02 6.20 17.46
C GLU A 41 -12.66 5.89 16.81
N LEU A 42 -11.56 6.14 17.51
CA LEU A 42 -10.20 5.90 17.00
C LEU A 42 -9.93 4.42 16.74
N ARG A 43 -10.38 3.53 17.62
CA ARG A 43 -10.25 2.07 17.42
C ARG A 43 -11.03 1.58 16.22
N THR A 44 -12.22 2.14 15.98
CA THR A 44 -13.04 1.79 14.81
C THR A 44 -12.32 2.17 13.53
N ILE A 45 -11.82 3.40 13.44
CA ILE A 45 -11.02 3.87 12.30
C ILE A 45 -9.76 3.00 12.13
N ALA A 46 -9.00 2.77 13.20
CA ALA A 46 -7.78 1.97 13.13
C ALA A 46 -8.04 0.57 12.58
N LYS A 47 -9.09 -0.12 13.03
CA LYS A 47 -9.41 -1.45 12.53
C LYS A 47 -9.70 -1.45 11.03
N VAL A 48 -10.52 -0.50 10.55
CA VAL A 48 -10.88 -0.41 9.11
C VAL A 48 -9.63 -0.16 8.27
N PHE A 49 -8.85 0.85 8.62
CA PHE A 49 -7.67 1.23 7.85
C PHE A 49 -6.53 0.21 7.99
N TRP A 50 -6.42 -0.47 9.12
CA TRP A 50 -5.45 -1.55 9.31
C TRP A 50 -5.77 -2.77 8.48
N VAL A 51 -7.03 -3.20 8.43
CA VAL A 51 -7.46 -4.30 7.55
C VAL A 51 -7.12 -3.95 6.10
N ALA A 52 -7.48 -2.74 5.65
CA ALA A 52 -7.13 -2.27 4.30
C ALA A 52 -5.61 -2.28 4.06
N ALA A 53 -4.80 -1.79 5.00
CA ALA A 53 -3.34 -1.78 4.91
C ALA A 53 -2.72 -3.19 4.87
N MET A 54 -3.32 -4.17 5.56
CA MET A 54 -2.83 -5.54 5.61
C MET A 54 -3.36 -6.40 4.47
N SER A 55 -4.50 -6.05 3.87
CA SER A 55 -5.08 -6.74 2.72
C SER A 55 -4.65 -6.17 1.37
N SER A 56 -4.13 -4.94 1.33
CA SER A 56 -3.88 -4.20 0.08
C SER A 56 -2.44 -3.66 0.00
N PRO A 57 -1.85 -3.59 -1.21
CA PRO A 57 -0.50 -3.07 -1.43
C PRO A 57 -0.49 -1.54 -1.31
N LEU A 58 -0.36 -1.04 -0.07
CA LEU A 58 -0.52 0.39 0.28
C LEU A 58 0.73 1.05 0.88
N GLY A 59 1.85 0.34 0.93
CA GLY A 59 3.15 0.89 1.36
C GLY A 59 3.27 0.98 2.87
N VAL A 60 2.45 0.24 3.59
CA VAL A 60 2.41 0.19 5.04
C VAL A 60 3.26 -0.97 5.55
N GLN A 61 4.04 -0.71 6.61
CA GLN A 61 4.89 -1.73 7.23
C GLN A 61 4.05 -2.91 7.73
N GLY A 62 4.52 -4.14 7.49
CA GLY A 62 3.79 -5.38 7.81
C GLY A 62 2.71 -5.74 6.79
N GLY A 63 2.36 -4.81 5.91
CA GLY A 63 1.43 -5.04 4.83
C GLY A 63 2.03 -5.81 3.64
N PRO A 64 1.20 -6.07 2.63
CA PRO A 64 1.53 -6.86 1.44
C PRO A 64 2.68 -6.35 0.59
N GLU A 65 2.85 -5.04 0.61
CA GLU A 65 3.92 -4.33 -0.09
C GLU A 65 5.28 -4.49 0.57
N SER A 66 5.38 -5.22 1.68
CA SER A 66 6.67 -5.69 2.19
C SER A 66 7.41 -6.60 1.19
N GLN A 67 6.74 -7.14 0.16
CA GLN A 67 7.44 -7.53 -1.07
C GLN A 67 7.75 -6.29 -1.90
N THR A 68 9.00 -5.82 -1.78
CA THR A 68 9.53 -4.72 -2.58
C THR A 68 9.20 -4.90 -4.07
N PRO A 69 9.09 -3.83 -4.87
CA PRO A 69 9.01 -3.94 -6.33
C PRO A 69 10.04 -4.92 -6.91
N ASP A 70 11.20 -5.02 -6.26
CA ASP A 70 12.27 -5.97 -6.58
C ASP A 70 11.86 -7.43 -6.31
N ALA A 71 11.15 -7.73 -5.22
CA ALA A 71 10.58 -9.07 -4.96
C ALA A 71 9.46 -9.44 -5.96
N ARG A 72 8.61 -8.48 -6.34
CA ARG A 72 7.59 -8.67 -7.39
C ARG A 72 8.23 -8.94 -8.76
N LYS A 73 9.25 -8.16 -9.11
CA LYS A 73 10.07 -8.39 -10.31
C LYS A 73 10.69 -9.78 -10.30
N ARG A 74 11.37 -10.17 -9.21
CA ARG A 74 11.95 -11.52 -9.06
C ARG A 74 10.91 -12.62 -9.26
N LYS A 75 9.70 -12.44 -8.72
CA LYS A 75 8.62 -13.41 -8.89
C LYS A 75 8.20 -13.51 -10.36
N ILE A 76 7.87 -12.40 -11.01
CA ILE A 76 7.50 -12.35 -12.43
C ILE A 76 8.62 -12.94 -13.30
N THR A 77 9.88 -12.62 -12.99
CA THR A 77 11.05 -13.20 -13.66
C THR A 77 11.06 -14.72 -13.52
N SER A 78 10.86 -15.24 -12.30
CA SER A 78 10.92 -16.68 -12.03
C SER A 78 9.72 -17.48 -12.54
N SER A 79 8.52 -16.89 -12.56
CA SER A 79 7.27 -17.60 -12.87
C SER A 79 6.74 -17.36 -14.27
N VAL A 80 7.21 -16.32 -14.97
CA VAL A 80 6.71 -15.96 -16.32
C VAL A 80 7.86 -15.79 -17.31
N VAL A 81 8.78 -14.84 -17.05
CA VAL A 81 9.81 -14.46 -18.04
C VAL A 81 10.76 -15.61 -18.35
N ARG A 82 11.42 -16.19 -17.33
CA ARG A 82 12.36 -17.30 -17.53
C ARG A 82 11.69 -18.54 -18.12
N PRO A 83 10.51 -18.99 -17.64
CA PRO A 83 9.80 -20.08 -18.29
C PRO A 83 9.47 -19.79 -19.76
N ALA A 84 9.00 -18.58 -20.09
CA ALA A 84 8.70 -18.21 -21.47
C ALA A 84 9.96 -18.21 -22.36
N GLU A 85 11.07 -17.64 -21.88
CA GLU A 85 12.36 -17.65 -22.59
C GLU A 85 12.86 -19.08 -22.85
N LYS A 86 12.79 -19.96 -21.84
CA LYS A 86 13.16 -21.38 -21.99
C LYS A 86 12.28 -22.10 -23.01
N LEU A 87 10.97 -21.82 -23.03
CA LEU A 87 10.06 -22.42 -24.00
C LEU A 87 10.32 -21.90 -25.41
N ILE A 88 10.62 -20.61 -25.57
CA ILE A 88 11.01 -20.02 -26.86
C ILE A 88 12.29 -20.70 -27.38
N GLU A 89 13.29 -20.88 -26.52
CA GLU A 89 14.55 -21.57 -26.86
C GLU A 89 14.32 -23.04 -27.22
N ALA A 90 13.50 -23.76 -26.46
CA ALA A 90 13.17 -25.15 -26.74
C ALA A 90 12.35 -25.34 -28.03
N LEU A 91 11.57 -24.34 -28.41
CA LEU A 91 10.79 -24.31 -29.65
C LEU A 91 11.58 -23.72 -30.83
N SER A 92 12.83 -23.30 -30.65
CA SER A 92 13.65 -22.73 -31.72
C SER A 92 14.02 -23.79 -32.76
N ASP A 93 14.39 -23.33 -33.96
CA ASP A 93 14.82 -24.23 -35.04
C ASP A 93 16.10 -25.01 -34.69
N GLU A 94 16.94 -24.47 -33.81
CA GLU A 94 18.18 -25.08 -33.33
C GLU A 94 17.93 -26.27 -32.38
N SER A 95 16.80 -26.24 -31.67
CA SER A 95 16.40 -27.28 -30.69
C SER A 95 15.55 -28.39 -31.31
N LEU A 96 15.23 -28.31 -32.61
CA LEU A 96 14.34 -29.27 -33.28
C LEU A 96 14.85 -30.70 -33.27
N THR A 97 16.17 -30.87 -33.32
CA THR A 97 16.80 -32.19 -33.28
C THR A 97 16.61 -32.89 -31.94
N LEU A 98 16.27 -32.16 -30.87
CA LEU A 98 15.94 -32.70 -29.54
C LEU A 98 14.46 -33.10 -29.42
N LEU A 99 13.63 -32.66 -30.37
CA LEU A 99 12.20 -32.99 -30.45
C LEU A 99 11.90 -34.07 -31.50
N SER A 100 12.92 -34.59 -32.17
CA SER A 100 12.80 -35.60 -33.25
C SER A 100 12.51 -37.02 -32.75
N GLU A 101 12.68 -37.28 -31.44
CA GLU A 101 12.31 -38.54 -30.78
C GLU A 101 10.88 -38.52 -30.23
N TRP A 102 10.08 -37.50 -30.57
CA TRP A 102 8.68 -37.45 -30.18
C TRP A 102 7.93 -38.63 -30.78
N PRO A 103 7.12 -39.39 -30.00
CA PRO A 103 6.54 -40.65 -30.44
C PRO A 103 5.79 -40.49 -31.76
N ASP A 104 6.03 -41.45 -32.65
CA ASP A 104 5.32 -41.58 -33.92
C ASP A 104 3.81 -41.62 -33.63
N GLU A 105 3.14 -40.56 -34.08
CA GLU A 105 1.68 -40.37 -34.07
C GLU A 105 1.03 -40.12 -32.70
N LEU A 106 0.98 -38.85 -32.31
CA LEU A 106 -0.07 -38.37 -31.40
C LEU A 106 -1.38 -38.16 -32.17
N PRO A 107 -2.55 -38.41 -31.55
CA PRO A 107 -3.87 -38.22 -32.17
C PRO A 107 -4.23 -36.75 -32.45
N SER A 108 -3.37 -35.80 -32.06
CA SER A 108 -3.57 -34.37 -32.26
C SER A 108 -2.54 -33.80 -33.23
N PRO A 109 -2.93 -32.86 -34.11
CA PRO A 109 -1.97 -32.17 -34.97
C PRO A 109 -0.90 -31.45 -34.15
N SER A 110 0.32 -31.42 -34.68
CA SER A 110 1.42 -30.70 -34.05
C SER A 110 1.04 -29.22 -33.86
N PRO A 111 1.26 -28.64 -32.67
CA PRO A 111 0.94 -27.24 -32.43
C PRO A 111 1.77 -26.33 -33.34
N ASN A 112 1.18 -25.20 -33.75
CA ASN A 112 1.88 -24.21 -34.56
C ASN A 112 3.00 -23.54 -33.74
N ARG A 113 4.22 -24.04 -33.93
CA ARG A 113 5.43 -23.59 -33.23
C ARG A 113 5.69 -22.09 -33.38
N HIS A 114 5.50 -21.57 -34.60
CA HIS A 114 5.76 -20.15 -34.89
C HIS A 114 4.78 -19.26 -34.13
N ALA A 115 3.49 -19.62 -34.14
CA ALA A 115 2.47 -18.91 -33.38
C ALA A 115 2.72 -18.99 -31.86
N LEU A 116 3.18 -20.14 -31.35
CA LEU A 116 3.52 -20.29 -29.93
C LEU A 116 4.71 -19.42 -29.52
N ILE A 117 5.76 -19.36 -30.33
CA ILE A 117 6.92 -18.48 -30.10
C ILE A 117 6.46 -17.02 -30.07
N GLU A 118 5.60 -16.62 -31.00
CA GLU A 118 5.07 -15.26 -31.08
C GLU A 118 4.31 -14.88 -29.80
N GLU A 119 3.38 -15.73 -29.34
CA GLU A 119 2.60 -15.49 -28.12
C GLU A 119 3.47 -15.51 -26.85
N LEU A 120 4.43 -16.42 -26.74
CA LEU A 120 5.40 -16.43 -25.64
C LEU A 120 6.27 -15.17 -25.63
N THR A 121 6.65 -14.68 -26.80
CA THR A 121 7.41 -13.43 -26.94
C THR A 121 6.57 -12.23 -26.51
N LYS A 122 5.30 -12.15 -26.93
CA LYS A 122 4.35 -11.12 -26.46
C LYS A 122 4.19 -11.16 -24.94
N LEU A 123 4.03 -12.34 -24.36
CA LEU A 123 3.91 -12.52 -22.90
C LEU A 123 5.16 -12.06 -22.17
N SER A 124 6.35 -12.45 -22.65
CA SER A 124 7.63 -12.03 -22.06
C SER A 124 7.82 -10.52 -22.14
N ASN A 125 7.55 -9.90 -23.29
CA ASN A 125 7.63 -8.46 -23.47
C ASN A 125 6.65 -7.71 -22.56
N ARG A 126 5.39 -8.17 -22.49
CA ARG A 126 4.39 -7.55 -21.61
C ARG A 126 4.76 -7.66 -20.13
N ALA A 127 5.37 -8.79 -19.74
CA ALA A 127 5.91 -8.97 -18.39
C ALA A 127 7.07 -8.02 -18.09
N ARG A 128 7.88 -7.66 -19.10
CA ARG A 128 8.94 -6.64 -18.98
C ARG A 128 8.39 -5.21 -18.95
N ASP A 129 7.35 -4.89 -19.72
CA ASP A 129 6.65 -3.58 -19.62
C ASP A 129 6.16 -3.34 -18.18
N LEU A 130 5.66 -4.38 -17.53
CA LEU A 130 5.24 -4.32 -16.12
C LEU A 130 6.40 -3.94 -15.19
N PHE A 131 7.66 -4.22 -15.55
CA PHE A 131 8.81 -3.80 -14.75
C PHE A 131 9.00 -2.29 -14.75
N GLU A 132 8.77 -1.64 -15.89
CA GLU A 132 8.84 -0.17 -16.01
C GLU A 132 7.73 0.48 -15.18
N ILE A 133 6.52 -0.07 -15.23
CA ILE A 133 5.39 0.40 -14.40
C ILE A 133 5.69 0.20 -12.91
N LEU A 134 6.28 -0.94 -12.54
CA LEU A 134 6.68 -1.19 -11.15
C LEU A 134 7.82 -0.27 -10.70
N ASP A 135 8.75 0.09 -11.58
CA ASP A 135 9.81 1.07 -11.28
C ASP A 135 9.26 2.49 -11.17
N ASP A 136 8.33 2.89 -12.03
CA ASP A 136 7.67 4.19 -11.94
C ASP A 136 6.90 4.32 -10.63
N ARG A 137 6.18 3.25 -10.23
CA ARG A 137 5.51 3.17 -8.92
C ARG A 137 6.49 3.16 -7.74
N LYS A 138 7.68 2.56 -7.89
CA LYS A 138 8.76 2.62 -6.88
C LYS A 138 9.26 4.07 -6.69
N ARG A 139 9.33 4.85 -7.76
CA ARG A 139 9.82 6.25 -7.74
C ARG A 139 8.76 7.25 -7.27
N LYS A 140 7.51 7.10 -7.70
CA LYS A 140 6.43 8.07 -7.47
C LYS A 140 5.50 7.73 -6.31
N GLY A 141 5.53 6.48 -5.83
CA GLY A 141 4.49 5.95 -4.95
C GLY A 141 3.24 5.53 -5.73
N SER A 142 2.42 4.65 -5.15
CA SER A 142 1.15 4.24 -5.73
C SER A 142 0.08 5.32 -5.47
N ALA A 143 -0.67 5.75 -6.50
CA ALA A 143 -1.79 6.68 -6.34
C ALA A 143 -2.79 6.18 -5.27
N ILE A 144 -3.04 4.88 -5.24
CA ILE A 144 -3.89 4.21 -4.24
C ILE A 144 -3.31 4.34 -2.82
N SER A 145 -1.98 4.30 -2.66
CA SER A 145 -1.33 4.53 -1.35
C SER A 145 -1.49 5.98 -0.91
N GLN A 146 -1.48 6.93 -1.84
CA GLN A 146 -1.67 8.34 -1.54
C GLN A 146 -3.14 8.63 -1.16
N GLU A 147 -4.10 8.12 -1.93
CA GLU A 147 -5.54 8.20 -1.63
C GLU A 147 -5.84 7.59 -0.25
N PHE A 148 -5.33 6.39 0.02
CA PHE A 148 -5.45 5.75 1.33
C PHE A 148 -4.97 6.65 2.48
N LYS A 149 -3.82 7.33 2.30
CA LYS A 149 -3.28 8.25 3.30
C LYS A 149 -4.14 9.50 3.46
N ILE A 150 -4.73 10.00 2.38
CA ILE A 150 -5.67 11.14 2.40
C ILE A 150 -6.94 10.75 3.16
N ASP A 151 -7.56 9.63 2.82
CA ASP A 151 -8.78 9.15 3.49
C ASP A 151 -8.54 8.90 4.97
N PHE A 152 -7.40 8.30 5.32
CA PHE A 152 -7.03 8.06 6.71
C PHE A 152 -6.82 9.36 7.47
N ALA A 153 -6.06 10.30 6.90
CA ALA A 153 -5.84 11.61 7.51
C ALA A 153 -7.14 12.40 7.66
N ASN A 154 -8.04 12.32 6.69
CA ASN A 154 -9.34 13.00 6.74
C ASN A 154 -10.24 12.41 7.84
N ALA A 155 -10.31 11.08 7.97
CA ALA A 155 -11.07 10.43 9.04
C ALA A 155 -10.54 10.81 10.43
N LEU A 156 -9.22 10.89 10.60
CA LEU A 156 -8.61 11.35 11.86
C LEU A 156 -8.89 12.83 12.12
N ALA A 157 -8.91 13.67 11.08
CA ALA A 157 -9.25 15.08 11.19
C ALA A 157 -10.70 15.28 11.66
N ASP A 158 -11.64 14.47 11.17
CA ASP A 158 -13.04 14.50 11.65
C ASP A 158 -13.16 14.14 13.13
N VAL A 159 -12.34 13.21 13.62
CA VAL A 159 -12.30 12.87 15.05
C VAL A 159 -11.72 14.02 15.85
N PHE A 160 -10.66 14.66 15.34
CA PHE A 160 -10.02 15.79 16.00
C PHE A 160 -11.00 16.96 16.19
N GLU A 161 -11.66 17.41 15.12
CA GLU A 161 -12.59 18.54 15.18
C GLU A 161 -13.79 18.28 16.11
N ARG A 162 -14.29 17.04 16.15
CA ARG A 162 -15.41 16.66 17.04
C ARG A 162 -15.01 16.62 18.51
N ASN A 163 -13.80 16.20 18.84
CA ASN A 163 -13.36 15.96 20.22
C ASN A 163 -12.53 17.11 20.81
N PHE A 164 -11.98 17.98 19.97
CA PHE A 164 -11.17 19.14 20.34
C PHE A 164 -11.67 20.42 19.64
N PRO A 165 -12.93 20.83 19.83
CA PRO A 165 -13.53 21.96 19.10
C PRO A 165 -12.87 23.31 19.40
N ASN A 166 -12.16 23.42 20.53
CA ASN A 166 -11.45 24.64 20.93
C ASN A 166 -10.03 24.73 20.34
N ALA A 167 -9.49 23.60 19.84
CA ALA A 167 -8.22 23.59 19.13
C ALA A 167 -8.48 24.00 17.69
N GLN A 168 -7.77 24.99 17.17
CA GLN A 168 -7.99 25.39 15.78
C GLN A 168 -7.48 24.31 14.82
N PRO A 169 -8.33 23.80 13.90
CA PRO A 169 -7.91 22.88 12.83
C PRO A 169 -7.27 23.68 11.68
N THR A 170 -6.39 24.63 11.98
CA THR A 170 -5.70 25.42 10.96
C THR A 170 -4.33 24.83 10.69
N ARG A 171 -4.15 24.32 9.47
CA ARG A 171 -2.82 24.20 8.86
C ARG A 171 -2.33 25.61 8.52
N GLY A 172 -1.99 26.39 9.55
CA GLY A 172 -1.42 27.72 9.37
C GLY A 172 -0.07 27.64 8.64
N GLY A 173 0.48 28.79 8.23
CA GLY A 173 1.80 28.85 7.57
C GLY A 173 2.92 28.13 8.34
N TYR A 174 2.79 28.03 9.66
CA TYR A 174 3.69 27.30 10.55
C TYR A 174 3.74 25.79 10.30
N ASP A 175 2.67 25.18 9.79
CA ASP A 175 2.62 23.73 9.51
C ASP A 175 3.18 23.34 8.14
N ARG A 176 3.56 24.34 7.31
CA ARG A 176 4.35 24.12 6.09
C ARG A 176 5.86 24.10 6.36
N THR A 177 6.28 24.25 7.61
CA THR A 177 7.69 24.19 8.00
C THR A 177 8.16 22.73 8.16
N PRO A 178 9.49 22.46 8.16
CA PRO A 178 10.02 21.11 8.36
C PRO A 178 9.65 20.48 9.71
N ASN A 179 9.31 21.30 10.72
CA ASN A 179 8.90 20.91 12.06
C ASN A 179 7.55 21.55 12.41
N PRO A 180 6.45 21.05 11.82
CA PRO A 180 5.10 21.51 12.18
C PRO A 180 4.84 21.25 13.67
N SER A 181 4.31 22.26 14.35
CA SER A 181 4.11 22.26 15.81
C SER A 181 2.65 22.37 16.22
N SER A 182 1.70 22.39 15.27
CA SER A 182 0.28 22.44 15.62
C SER A 182 -0.17 21.18 16.36
N GLU A 183 -1.11 21.37 17.29
CA GLU A 183 -1.80 20.31 18.02
C GLU A 183 -2.47 19.33 17.05
N TYR A 184 -3.04 19.86 15.96
CA TYR A 184 -3.63 19.09 14.88
C TYR A 184 -2.61 18.16 14.21
N HIS A 185 -1.45 18.67 13.78
CA HIS A 185 -0.42 17.84 13.16
C HIS A 185 0.14 16.80 14.15
N ALA A 186 0.38 17.21 15.40
CA ALA A 186 0.85 16.33 16.45
C ALA A 186 -0.14 15.19 16.75
N PHE A 187 -1.45 15.49 16.75
CA PHE A 187 -2.52 14.52 16.92
C PHE A 187 -2.56 13.51 15.77
N LEU A 188 -2.62 13.98 14.52
CA LEU A 188 -2.62 13.11 13.34
C LEU A 188 -1.41 12.19 13.31
N LYS A 189 -0.22 12.75 13.60
CA LYS A 189 1.03 11.99 13.66
C LYS A 189 0.99 10.93 14.76
N ALA A 190 0.54 11.27 15.97
CA ALA A 190 0.46 10.33 17.08
C ALA A 190 -0.52 9.18 16.77
N CYS A 191 -1.69 9.49 16.21
CA CYS A 191 -2.66 8.49 15.78
C CYS A 191 -2.09 7.55 14.70
N ALA A 192 -1.43 8.10 13.68
CA ALA A 192 -0.87 7.29 12.62
C ALA A 192 0.27 6.37 13.10
N GLN A 193 1.08 6.84 14.05
CA GLN A 193 2.12 6.03 14.69
C GLN A 193 1.54 4.92 15.56
N GLU A 194 0.41 5.15 16.23
CA GLU A 194 -0.27 4.13 17.02
C GLU A 194 -0.80 2.99 16.15
N VAL A 195 -1.30 3.30 14.95
CA VAL A 195 -1.89 2.30 14.06
C VAL A 195 -0.85 1.58 13.20
N PHE A 196 0.15 2.30 12.69
CA PHE A 196 1.08 1.80 11.66
C PHE A 196 2.57 1.85 12.06
N GLY A 197 2.87 2.28 13.28
CA GLY A 197 4.24 2.38 13.79
C GLY A 197 4.96 3.66 13.37
N THR A 198 6.18 3.84 13.90
CA THR A 198 6.96 5.09 13.80
C THR A 198 7.40 5.46 12.38
N ASN A 199 7.40 4.50 11.46
CA ASN A 199 7.81 4.68 10.07
C ASN A 199 6.70 5.27 9.19
N PHE A 200 5.44 5.19 9.62
CA PHE A 200 4.33 5.76 8.88
C PHE A 200 4.29 7.28 9.08
N LYS A 201 4.22 8.02 7.97
CA LYS A 201 4.17 9.49 7.97
C LYS A 201 3.21 9.97 6.89
N PHE A 202 2.43 11.00 7.22
CA PHE A 202 1.72 11.80 6.22
C PHE A 202 2.72 12.75 5.56
N SER A 203 2.74 12.79 4.23
CA SER A 203 3.50 13.79 3.49
C SER A 203 2.77 15.14 3.53
N GLY A 204 3.49 16.24 3.30
CA GLY A 204 2.88 17.57 3.20
C GLY A 204 1.74 17.61 2.18
N ASN A 205 1.93 16.98 1.02
CA ASN A 205 0.92 16.90 -0.04
C ASN A 205 -0.37 16.21 0.42
N VAL A 206 -0.28 15.12 1.19
CA VAL A 206 -1.46 14.44 1.74
C VAL A 206 -2.24 15.38 2.65
N LEU A 207 -1.54 16.07 3.55
CA LEU A 207 -2.16 17.03 4.44
C LEU A 207 -2.71 18.26 3.68
N ASP A 208 -2.18 18.59 2.49
CA ASP A 208 -2.61 19.77 1.72
C ASP A 208 -3.92 19.44 1.01
N GLU A 209 -4.03 18.22 0.49
CA GLU A 209 -5.29 17.71 -0.05
C GLU A 209 -6.38 17.61 1.03
N VAL A 210 -6.06 17.12 2.23
CA VAL A 210 -7.03 17.11 3.35
C VAL A 210 -7.48 18.53 3.70
N ALA A 211 -6.56 19.49 3.80
CA ALA A 211 -6.92 20.88 4.08
C ALA A 211 -7.83 21.48 2.99
N LYS A 212 -7.53 21.22 1.71
CA LYS A 212 -8.38 21.63 0.58
C LYS A 212 -9.78 21.03 0.66
N LEU A 213 -9.90 19.73 0.93
CA LEU A 213 -11.19 19.03 1.06
C LEU A 213 -12.06 19.63 2.17
N ARG A 214 -11.43 20.15 3.23
CA ARG A 214 -12.11 20.76 4.38
C ARG A 214 -12.38 22.26 4.23
N GLY A 215 -11.97 22.89 3.13
CA GLY A 215 -12.17 24.32 2.88
C GLY A 215 -11.26 25.24 3.70
N ASN A 216 -10.26 24.71 4.40
CA ASN A 216 -9.29 25.48 5.18
C ASN A 216 -8.11 25.86 4.27
N ARG A 217 -8.07 27.11 3.82
CA ARG A 217 -6.92 27.69 3.07
C ARG A 217 -6.10 28.63 3.91
#